data_AF-A0A3A9FM08-F1
#
_entry.id   AF-A0A3A9FM08-F1
#
_cell.length_a   1.000
_cell.length_b   1.000
_cell.length_c   1.000
_cell.angle_alpha   90.00
_cell.angle_beta   90.00
_cell.angle_gamma   90.00
#
_symmetry.space_group_name_H-M   'P 1'
#
loop_
_entity.id
_entity.type
_entity.pdbx_description
1 polymer ?
#
loop_
_entity_poly.entity_id
_entity_poly.type
_entity_poly.pdbx_seq_one_letter_code
_entity_poly.pdbx_strand_id
1 'polypeptide(L)'
;MTHEKSCGALIYRKKQGEYELLLIRHRSGGHWSFPKGHVENNETEIETALREIREETGLRVALQKGFRQCVEYFPKPDVKKQVVYFLATPQGDDTVHRQEEEISEYRWCPLSTVSGAVTFKNDKNLVEEARRFLKTTGNRERIC
;
A
#
# COMPACT_ATOMS: atom_id res chain seq x y z
N MET A 1 12.52 -14.44 19.88
CA MET A 1 11.96 -13.32 19.09
C MET A 1 11.68 -13.82 17.67
N THR A 2 10.42 -13.81 17.28
CA THR A 2 9.94 -14.24 15.95
C THR A 2 9.97 -13.03 15.02
N HIS A 3 10.46 -13.22 13.79
CA HIS A 3 10.52 -12.17 12.78
C HIS A 3 9.52 -12.47 11.67
N GLU A 4 8.60 -11.54 11.43
CA GLU A 4 7.67 -11.60 10.31
C GLU A 4 8.03 -10.53 9.28
N LYS A 5 8.01 -10.90 8.00
CA LYS A 5 8.19 -9.95 6.90
C LYS A 5 6.99 -9.97 5.98
N SER A 6 6.49 -8.77 5.68
CA SER A 6 5.42 -8.54 4.73
C SER A 6 5.85 -7.53 3.68
N CYS A 7 5.26 -7.60 2.49
CA CYS A 7 5.49 -6.64 1.41
C CYS A 7 4.16 -6.23 0.79
N GLY A 8 4.08 -4.98 0.33
CA GLY A 8 2.84 -4.40 -0.21
C GLY A 8 3.09 -3.07 -0.91
N ALA A 9 2.03 -2.32 -1.21
CA ALA A 9 2.18 -1.00 -1.81
C ALA A 9 1.05 -0.03 -1.47
N LEU A 10 1.38 1.26 -1.53
CA LEU A 10 0.38 2.31 -1.67
C LEU A 10 0.02 2.38 -3.15
N ILE A 11 -1.16 1.87 -3.49
CA ILE A 11 -1.65 1.94 -4.85
C ILE A 11 -2.31 3.30 -5.02
N TYR A 12 -1.83 4.09 -5.98
CA TYR A 12 -2.37 5.40 -6.27
C TYR A 12 -2.90 5.50 -7.69
N ARG A 13 -3.89 6.36 -7.87
CA ARG A 13 -4.37 6.81 -9.17
C ARG A 13 -4.56 8.32 -9.16
N LYS A 14 -4.69 8.91 -10.35
CA LYS A 14 -5.03 10.33 -10.50
C LYS A 14 -6.41 10.45 -11.10
N LYS A 15 -7.34 11.08 -10.38
CA LYS A 15 -8.72 11.27 -10.81
C LYS A 15 -9.09 12.74 -10.63
N GLN A 16 -9.61 13.38 -11.69
CA GLN A 16 -10.00 14.80 -11.68
C GLN A 16 -8.90 15.75 -11.16
N GLY A 17 -7.63 15.44 -11.42
CA GLY A 17 -6.49 16.27 -11.03
C GLY A 17 -5.96 16.01 -9.62
N GLU A 18 -6.64 15.20 -8.80
CA GLU A 18 -6.20 14.81 -7.46
C GLU A 18 -5.67 13.38 -7.44
N TYR A 19 -4.68 13.11 -6.58
CA TYR A 19 -4.23 11.75 -6.30
C TYR A 19 -5.12 11.10 -5.27
N GLU A 20 -5.50 9.84 -5.50
CA GLU A 20 -6.20 8.98 -4.55
C GLU A 20 -5.34 7.78 -4.22
N LEU A 21 -5.41 7.29 -2.98
CA LEU A 21 -4.81 6.04 -2.54
C LEU A 21 -5.89 4.97 -2.31
N LEU A 22 -5.61 3.73 -2.69
CA LEU A 22 -6.45 2.60 -2.34
C LEU A 22 -6.22 2.21 -0.88
N LEU A 23 -7.30 2.20 -0.11
CA LEU A 23 -7.35 1.61 1.22
C LEU A 23 -8.20 0.35 1.20
N ILE A 24 -7.77 -0.64 1.97
CA ILE A 24 -8.51 -1.88 2.24
C ILE A 24 -8.78 -1.97 3.73
N ARG A 25 -9.93 -2.56 4.09
CA ARG A 25 -10.31 -2.83 5.48
C ARG A 25 -10.20 -4.33 5.73
N HIS A 26 -9.27 -4.72 6.60
CA HIS A 26 -9.14 -6.12 6.99
C HIS A 26 -10.34 -6.53 7.83
N ARG A 27 -10.92 -7.70 7.53
CA ARG A 27 -11.94 -8.35 8.38
C ARG A 27 -11.38 -8.66 9.75
N SER A 28 -10.14 -9.13 9.79
CA SER A 28 -9.40 -9.33 11.04
C SER A 28 -9.00 -7.97 11.62
N GLY A 29 -9.65 -7.58 12.71
CA GLY A 29 -9.35 -6.36 13.46
C GLY A 29 -9.98 -5.07 12.90
N GLY A 30 -10.64 -5.10 11.75
CA GLY A 30 -11.51 -4.00 11.27
C GLY A 30 -10.82 -2.68 10.93
N HIS A 31 -9.50 -2.68 10.78
CA HIS A 31 -8.68 -1.48 10.54
C HIS A 31 -8.43 -1.25 9.05
N TRP A 32 -8.36 0.02 8.67
CA TRP A 32 -7.98 0.44 7.32
C TRP A 32 -6.47 0.46 7.18
N SER A 33 -5.96 -0.14 6.11
CA SER A 33 -4.54 -0.12 5.76
C SER A 33 -4.33 -0.22 4.26
N PHE A 34 -3.09 -0.42 3.83
CA PHE A 34 -2.71 -0.62 2.45
C PHE A 34 -2.53 -2.11 2.12
N PRO A 35 -2.75 -2.53 0.87
CA PRO A 35 -2.54 -3.92 0.45
C PRO A 35 -1.14 -4.43 0.76
N LYS A 36 -1.06 -5.60 1.41
CA LYS A 36 0.19 -6.24 1.86
C LYS A 36 -0.10 -7.67 2.34
N GLY A 37 0.88 -8.55 2.19
CA GLY A 37 0.87 -9.83 2.87
C GLY A 37 2.27 -10.40 3.08
N HIS A 38 2.35 -11.66 3.48
CA HIS A 38 3.60 -12.25 3.97
C HIS A 38 4.52 -12.63 2.81
N VAL A 39 5.83 -12.51 3.05
CA VAL A 39 6.80 -13.11 2.13
C VAL A 39 6.69 -14.62 2.23
N GLU A 40 6.45 -15.28 1.10
CA GLU A 40 6.35 -16.73 1.02
C GLU A 40 7.52 -17.32 0.23
N ASN A 41 7.88 -18.56 0.55
CA ASN A 41 8.94 -19.30 -0.15
C ASN A 41 10.25 -18.49 -0.24
N ASN A 42 10.74 -18.25 -1.47
CA ASN A 42 11.95 -17.49 -1.77
C ASN A 42 11.63 -16.22 -2.59
N GLU A 43 10.42 -15.67 -2.46
CA GLU A 43 10.02 -14.46 -3.17
C GLU A 43 10.88 -13.25 -2.78
N THR A 44 11.18 -12.42 -3.76
CA THR A 44 11.69 -11.08 -3.54
C THR A 44 10.59 -10.16 -3.00
N GLU A 45 10.97 -9.04 -2.38
CA GLU A 45 10.01 -8.05 -1.87
C GLU A 45 9.03 -7.55 -2.94
N ILE A 46 9.51 -7.42 -4.18
CA ILE A 46 8.72 -6.98 -5.33
C ILE A 46 7.73 -8.07 -5.75
N GLU A 47 8.19 -9.33 -5.86
CA GLU A 47 7.33 -10.45 -6.21
C GLU A 47 6.21 -10.62 -5.19
N THR A 48 6.54 -10.61 -3.89
CA THR A 48 5.54 -10.67 -2.81
C THR A 48 4.56 -9.50 -2.91
N ALA A 49 5.04 -8.26 -3.05
CA ALA A 49 4.12 -7.11 -3.14
C ALA A 49 3.17 -7.21 -4.34
N LEU A 50 3.65 -7.65 -5.51
CA LEU A 50 2.83 -7.79 -6.71
C LEU A 50 1.81 -8.93 -6.59
N ARG A 51 2.21 -10.08 -6.03
CA ARG A 51 1.31 -11.21 -5.76
C ARG A 51 0.19 -10.80 -4.80
N GLU A 52 0.56 -10.25 -3.65
CA GLU A 52 -0.38 -9.86 -2.59
C GLU A 52 -1.38 -8.81 -3.05
N ILE A 53 -0.93 -7.79 -3.80
CA ILE A 53 -1.83 -6.81 -4.42
C ILE A 53 -2.82 -7.49 -5.36
N ARG A 54 -2.34 -8.44 -6.17
CA ARG A 54 -3.20 -9.17 -7.11
C ARG A 54 -4.20 -10.05 -6.38
N GLU A 55 -3.83 -10.68 -5.28
CA GLU A 55 -4.69 -11.53 -4.45
C GLU A 55 -5.73 -10.69 -3.71
N GLU A 56 -5.31 -9.68 -2.94
CA GLU A 56 -6.20 -8.89 -2.08
C GLU A 56 -7.16 -7.98 -2.87
N THR A 57 -6.74 -7.47 -4.04
CA THR A 57 -7.47 -6.43 -4.76
C THR A 57 -7.80 -6.76 -6.22
N GLY A 58 -7.26 -7.86 -6.76
CA GLY A 58 -7.41 -8.20 -8.18
C GLY A 58 -6.68 -7.24 -9.12
N LEU A 59 -5.91 -6.26 -8.64
CA LEU A 59 -5.28 -5.27 -9.51
C LEU A 59 -3.98 -5.80 -10.10
N ARG A 60 -3.70 -5.43 -11.35
CA ARG A 60 -2.35 -5.47 -11.91
C ARG A 60 -1.77 -4.08 -11.79
N VAL A 61 -0.55 -3.96 -11.29
CA VAL A 61 0.05 -2.65 -10.98
C VAL A 61 1.48 -2.54 -11.48
N ALA A 62 1.90 -1.32 -11.78
CA ALA A 62 3.29 -0.98 -12.05
C ALA A 62 3.89 -0.27 -10.84
N LEU A 63 5.01 -0.77 -10.32
CA LEU A 63 5.75 -0.13 -9.23
C LEU A 63 6.49 1.12 -9.72
N GLN A 64 6.42 2.18 -8.93
CA GLN A 64 7.18 3.40 -9.15
C GLN A 64 8.62 3.22 -8.67
N LYS A 65 9.57 3.51 -9.56
CA LYS A 65 11.00 3.44 -9.23
C LYS A 65 11.37 4.53 -8.23
N GLY A 66 12.24 4.20 -7.28
CA GLY A 66 12.76 5.16 -6.30
C GLY A 66 11.88 5.38 -5.06
N PHE A 67 10.79 4.62 -4.91
CA PHE A 67 10.02 4.60 -3.67
C PHE A 67 10.07 3.21 -3.02
N ARG A 68 10.66 3.14 -1.83
CA ARG A 68 10.65 1.96 -0.95
C ARG A 68 10.70 2.44 0.49
N GLN A 69 9.68 2.09 1.28
CA GLN A 69 9.58 2.45 2.69
C GLN A 69 9.51 1.21 3.55
N CYS A 70 10.21 1.22 4.69
CA CYS A 70 10.24 0.10 5.62
C CYS A 70 9.61 0.54 6.94
N VAL A 71 8.60 -0.20 7.38
CA VAL A 71 7.88 0.04 8.63
C VAL A 71 8.11 -1.14 9.55
N GLU A 72 8.51 -0.87 10.79
CA GLU A 72 8.70 -1.91 11.81
C GLU A 72 7.80 -1.65 13.03
N TYR A 73 7.20 -2.71 13.56
CA TYR A 73 6.39 -2.66 14.77
C TYR A 73 6.26 -4.06 15.41
N PHE A 74 5.71 -4.10 16.62
CA PHE A 74 5.54 -5.34 17.39
C PHE A 74 4.05 -5.63 17.57
N PRO A 75 3.43 -6.49 16.74
CA PRO A 75 2.02 -6.82 16.88
C PRO A 75 1.71 -7.62 18.16
N LYS A 76 2.70 -8.33 18.71
CA LYS A 76 2.62 -9.13 19.94
C LYS A 76 3.97 -9.07 20.68
N PRO A 77 4.01 -9.35 21.99
CA PRO A 77 5.28 -9.60 22.68
C PRO A 77 6.12 -10.62 21.91
N ASP A 78 7.42 -10.33 21.76
CA ASP A 78 8.40 -11.16 21.05
C ASP A 78 8.20 -11.38 19.56
N VAL A 79 7.22 -10.73 18.91
CA VAL A 79 7.05 -10.76 17.46
C VAL A 79 7.44 -9.41 16.88
N LYS A 80 8.55 -9.35 16.14
CA LYS A 80 8.95 -8.17 15.37
C LYS A 80 8.43 -8.31 13.95
N LYS A 81 7.56 -7.39 13.52
CA LYS A 81 7.04 -7.36 12.16
C LYS A 81 7.68 -6.23 11.36
N GLN A 82 8.20 -6.57 10.19
CA GLN A 82 8.70 -5.64 9.20
C GLN A 82 7.77 -5.66 7.98
N VAL A 83 7.36 -4.49 7.52
CA VAL A 83 6.56 -4.33 6.31
C VAL A 83 7.29 -3.40 5.35
N VAL A 84 7.55 -3.89 4.14
CA VAL A 84 8.10 -3.08 3.05
C VAL A 84 6.98 -2.62 2.14
N TYR A 85 6.88 -1.32 1.93
CA TYR A 85 5.91 -0.72 1.04
C TYR A 85 6.58 -0.07 -0.16
N PHE A 86 6.04 -0.38 -1.34
CA PHE A 86 6.30 0.32 -2.58
C PHE A 86 5.21 1.35 -2.86
N LEU A 87 5.37 2.11 -3.93
CA LEU A 87 4.34 2.95 -4.51
C LEU A 87 3.98 2.37 -5.87
N ALA A 88 2.70 2.23 -6.20
CA ALA A 88 2.27 1.53 -7.39
C ALA A 88 1.07 2.21 -8.04
N THR A 89 0.87 2.01 -9.35
CA THR A 89 -0.31 2.50 -10.06
C THR A 89 -0.97 1.38 -10.88
N PRO A 90 -2.31 1.33 -10.99
CA PRO A 90 -2.99 0.32 -11.80
C PRO A 90 -2.54 0.33 -13.26
N GLN A 91 -2.43 -0.87 -13.85
CA GLN A 91 -2.19 -1.06 -15.27
C GLN A 91 -3.52 -1.33 -15.97
N GLY A 92 -4.17 -0.27 -16.47
CA GLY A 92 -5.46 -0.37 -17.14
C GLY A 92 -6.63 -0.19 -16.18
N ASP A 93 -7.50 -1.21 -16.08
CA ASP A 93 -8.68 -1.19 -15.21
C ASP A 93 -8.27 -1.10 -13.73
N ASP A 94 -8.92 -0.20 -13.01
CA ASP A 94 -8.73 0.07 -11.58
C ASP A 94 -9.89 -0.42 -10.71
N THR A 95 -10.77 -1.24 -11.28
CA THR A 95 -11.83 -1.97 -10.57
C THR A 95 -11.21 -2.97 -9.60
N VAL A 96 -11.54 -2.81 -8.32
CA VAL A 96 -11.04 -3.68 -7.25
C VAL A 96 -11.94 -4.90 -7.11
N HIS A 97 -11.34 -6.07 -7.27
CA HIS A 97 -11.94 -7.37 -6.95
C HIS A 97 -11.31 -7.88 -5.67
N ARG A 98 -11.94 -7.56 -4.55
CA ARG A 98 -11.41 -7.86 -3.22
C ARG A 98 -11.38 -9.37 -2.94
N GLN A 99 -10.36 -9.84 -2.22
CA GLN A 99 -10.37 -11.16 -1.59
C GLN A 99 -11.39 -11.14 -0.45
N GLU A 100 -12.55 -11.76 -0.65
CA GLU A 100 -13.66 -11.63 0.28
C GLU A 100 -13.41 -12.28 1.64
N GLU A 101 -12.45 -13.20 1.74
CA GLU A 101 -12.09 -13.90 2.98
C GLU A 101 -11.35 -12.96 3.95
N GLU A 102 -10.53 -12.05 3.43
CA GLU A 102 -9.68 -11.18 4.25
C GLU A 102 -10.15 -9.73 4.26
N ILE A 103 -10.75 -9.25 3.17
CA ILE A 103 -11.05 -7.83 2.96
C ILE A 103 -12.54 -7.58 3.03
N SER A 104 -12.98 -6.78 4.02
CA SER A 104 -14.40 -6.46 4.21
C SER A 104 -14.86 -5.35 3.28
N GLU A 105 -14.00 -4.35 3.06
CA GLU A 105 -14.31 -3.13 2.32
C GLU A 105 -13.05 -2.60 1.64
N TYR A 106 -13.22 -1.83 0.58
CA TYR A 106 -12.16 -1.03 -0.01
C TYR A 106 -12.68 0.37 -0.32
N ARG A 107 -11.78 1.35 -0.42
CA ARG A 107 -12.10 2.67 -0.94
C ARG A 107 -10.89 3.35 -1.54
N TRP A 108 -11.13 4.12 -2.60
CA TRP A 108 -10.20 5.13 -3.05
C TRP A 108 -10.39 6.38 -2.19
N CYS A 109 -9.30 6.84 -1.57
CA CYS A 109 -9.33 7.97 -0.66
C CYS A 109 -8.43 9.09 -1.18
N PRO A 110 -8.92 10.34 -1.27
CA PRO A 110 -8.10 11.46 -1.69
C PRO A 110 -6.84 11.62 -0.83
N LEU A 111 -5.69 11.83 -1.47
CA LEU A 111 -4.39 11.96 -0.81
C LEU A 111 -4.37 13.12 0.21
N SER A 112 -5.23 14.12 0.01
CA SER A 112 -5.46 15.24 0.93
C SER A 112 -6.10 14.82 2.26
N THR A 113 -6.91 13.76 2.28
CA THR A 113 -7.72 13.33 3.44
C THR A 113 -7.35 11.95 3.99
N VAL A 114 -6.59 11.14 3.24
CA VAL A 114 -6.25 9.75 3.59
C VAL A 114 -5.54 9.59 4.93
N SER A 115 -4.77 10.60 5.39
CA SER A 115 -4.14 10.56 6.72
C SER A 115 -5.16 10.47 7.87
N GLY A 116 -6.39 10.94 7.67
CA GLY A 116 -7.49 10.81 8.64
C GLY A 116 -8.21 9.46 8.58
N ALA A 117 -8.02 8.70 7.50
CA ALA A 117 -8.64 7.40 7.28
C ALA A 117 -7.83 6.23 7.87
N VAL A 118 -6.52 6.39 8.03
CA VAL A 118 -5.63 5.37 8.57
C VAL A 118 -5.42 5.55 10.08
N THR A 119 -5.37 4.43 10.80
CA THR A 119 -5.36 4.43 12.27
C THR A 119 -3.95 4.67 12.83
N PHE A 120 -2.95 3.96 12.31
CA PHE A 120 -1.64 3.89 12.94
C PHE A 120 -0.72 5.03 12.52
N LYS A 121 0.14 5.49 13.44
CA LYS A 121 1.13 6.56 13.17
C LYS A 121 2.05 6.20 12.00
N ASN A 122 2.42 4.93 11.88
CA ASN A 122 3.28 4.45 10.81
C ASN A 122 2.62 4.62 9.43
N ASP A 123 1.33 4.31 9.31
CA ASP A 123 0.58 4.49 8.06
C ASP A 123 0.46 5.97 7.70
N LYS A 124 0.25 6.84 8.70
CA LYS A 124 0.24 8.31 8.49
C LYS A 124 1.58 8.81 7.96
N ASN A 125 2.69 8.38 8.56
CA ASN A 125 4.03 8.74 8.08
C ASN A 125 4.27 8.25 6.65
N LEU A 126 3.82 7.03 6.35
CA LEU A 126 3.93 6.43 5.03
C LEU A 126 3.15 7.20 3.96
N VAL A 127 1.95 7.70 4.29
CA VAL A 127 1.18 8.63 3.44
C VAL A 127 1.97 9.91 3.18
N GLU A 128 2.63 10.49 4.18
CA GLU A 128 3.44 11.70 4.00
C GLU A 128 4.64 11.48 3.09
N GLU A 129 5.31 10.33 3.18
CA GLU A 129 6.39 9.94 2.27
C GLU A 129 5.86 9.85 0.82
N ALA A 130 4.74 9.16 0.61
CA ALA A 130 4.11 9.05 -0.72
C ALA A 130 3.70 10.43 -1.25
N ARG A 131 3.15 11.30 -0.41
CA ARG A 131 2.78 12.67 -0.78
C ARG A 131 3.98 13.48 -1.23
N ARG A 132 5.11 13.40 -0.51
CA ARG A 132 6.35 14.08 -0.91
C ARG A 132 6.87 13.54 -2.24
N PHE A 133 6.92 12.22 -2.39
CA PHE A 133 7.38 11.58 -3.62
C PHE A 133 6.55 11.97 -4.86
N LEU A 134 5.22 11.95 -4.73
CA LEU A 134 4.30 12.29 -5.83
C LEU A 134 4.37 13.77 -6.22
N LYS A 135 4.62 14.68 -5.26
CA LYS A 135 4.86 16.11 -5.56
C LYS A 135 6.14 16.32 -6.36
N THR A 136 7.23 15.65 -5.98
CA THR A 136 8.52 15.79 -6.68
C THR A 136 8.46 15.19 -8.08
N THR A 137 7.79 14.05 -8.25
CA THR A 137 7.70 13.37 -9.55
C THR A 137 6.73 14.08 -10.49
N GLY A 138 5.57 14.52 -10.01
CA GLY A 138 4.61 15.28 -10.83
C GLY A 138 5.12 16.64 -11.32
N ASN A 139 6.12 17.22 -10.64
CA ASN A 139 6.80 18.43 -11.13
C ASN A 139 7.79 18.11 -12.27
N ARG A 140 8.37 16.91 -12.32
CA ARG A 140 9.30 16.50 -13.39
C ARG A 140 8.57 16.21 -14.70
N GLU A 141 7.34 15.68 -14.63
CA GLU A 141 6.50 15.42 -15.81
C GLU A 141 5.94 16.70 -16.46
N ARG A 142 6.00 17.86 -15.79
CA ARG A 142 5.51 19.15 -16.31
C ARG A 142 6.55 19.97 -17.08
N ILE A 143 7.80 19.51 -17.16
CA ILE A 143 8.93 20.24 -17.76
C ILE A 143 9.34 19.65 -19.13
N CYS A 144 8.60 18.66 -19.64
CA CYS A 144 8.80 18.08 -20.97
C CYS A 144 7.71 18.53 -21.94
#